data_AF-A0A2N2I285-F1
#
_entry.id   AF-A0A2N2I285-F1
#
_cell.length_a   1.000
_cell.length_b   1.000
_cell.length_c   1.000
_cell.angle_alpha   90.00
_cell.angle_beta   90.00
_cell.angle_gamma   90.00
#
_symmetry.space_group_name_H-M   'P 1'
#
loop_
_entity.id
_entity.type
_entity.pdbx_description
1 polymer ?
#
loop_
_entity_poly.entity_id
_entity_poly.type
_entity_poly.pdbx_seq_one_letter_code
_entity_poly.pdbx_strand_id
1 'polypeptide(L)'
;MIERIKNIRKYGKTAKGKNELLKHLSGQKLTLKQAANAHCYDCAGYYADGKVDCNMPHCSLHPFMAYNQNREKRTVKRIMPKDHMEKMRAARL
;
A
#
# COMPACT_ATOMS: atom_id res chain seq x y z
N MET A 1 -9.40 8.48 18.43
CA MET A 1 -8.39 8.47 17.33
C MET A 1 -6.94 8.49 17.85
N ILE A 2 -6.59 9.34 18.82
CA ILE A 2 -5.22 9.44 19.38
C ILE A 2 -4.72 8.11 19.96
N GLU A 3 -5.58 7.36 20.65
CA GLU A 3 -5.25 6.06 21.24
C GLU A 3 -4.86 5.00 20.19
N ARG A 4 -5.59 4.96 19.07
CA ARG A 4 -5.30 4.05 17.95
C ARG A 4 -3.93 4.33 17.32
N ILE A 5 -3.58 5.61 17.17
CA ILE A 5 -2.25 6.03 16.70
C ILE A 5 -1.15 5.55 17.68
N LYS A 6 -1.38 5.70 19.00
CA LYS A 6 -0.44 5.19 20.02
C LYS A 6 -0.27 3.68 19.92
N ASN A 7 -1.35 2.92 19.77
CA ASN A 7 -1.30 1.46 19.62
C ASN A 7 -0.54 1.02 18.37
N ILE A 8 -0.79 1.65 17.22
CA ILE A 8 -0.05 1.38 15.97
C ILE A 8 1.46 1.65 16.13
N ARG A 9 1.82 2.71 16.87
CA ARG A 9 3.23 3.05 17.10
C ARG A 9 3.91 2.07 18.06
N LYS A 10 3.21 1.63 19.10
CA LYS A 10 3.76 0.77 20.17
C LYS A 10 3.79 -0.72 19.79
N TYR A 11 2.71 -1.23 19.22
CA TYR A 11 2.53 -2.67 18.96
C TYR A 11 2.59 -3.03 17.47
N GLY A 12 2.29 -2.07 16.59
CA GLY A 12 2.22 -2.33 15.16
C GLY A 12 3.58 -2.53 14.50
N LYS A 13 3.74 -3.67 13.81
CA LYS A 13 4.96 -4.00 13.05
C LYS A 13 5.17 -3.01 11.90
N THR A 14 6.43 -2.85 11.50
CA THR A 14 6.82 -2.02 10.35
C THR A 14 6.46 -2.72 9.05
N ALA A 15 5.20 -2.58 8.59
CA ALA A 15 4.66 -3.22 7.39
C ALA A 15 3.99 -2.19 6.46
N LYS A 16 3.70 -2.61 5.21
CA LYS A 16 2.95 -1.79 4.25
C LYS A 16 1.57 -1.47 4.81
N GLY A 17 1.13 -0.22 4.67
CA GLY A 17 -0.14 0.27 5.21
C GLY A 17 -0.02 0.99 6.55
N LYS A 18 1.08 0.82 7.31
CA LYS A 18 1.26 1.52 8.61
C LYS A 18 1.23 3.03 8.44
N ASN A 19 2.05 3.56 7.54
CA ASN A 19 2.17 4.99 7.33
C ASN A 19 0.92 5.57 6.65
N GLU A 20 0.31 4.80 5.74
CA GLU A 20 -0.95 5.16 5.12
C GLU A 20 -2.09 5.23 6.13
N LEU A 21 -2.17 4.28 7.07
CA LEU A 21 -3.17 4.30 8.14
C LEU A 21 -2.93 5.49 9.08
N LEU A 22 -1.68 5.76 9.48
CA LEU A 22 -1.34 6.94 10.27
C LEU A 22 -1.71 8.24 9.55
N LYS A 23 -1.47 8.30 8.25
CA LYS A 23 -1.81 9.43 7.37
C LYS A 23 -3.32 9.64 7.29
N HIS A 24 -4.10 8.57 7.16
CA HIS A 24 -5.56 8.65 7.20
C HIS A 24 -6.07 9.11 8.57
N LEU A 25 -5.53 8.56 9.65
CA LEU A 25 -5.90 8.92 11.03
C LEU A 25 -5.51 10.36 11.38
N SER A 26 -4.54 10.97 10.68
CA SER A 26 -4.22 12.39 10.79
C SER A 26 -5.03 13.30 9.86
N GLY A 27 -6.05 12.75 9.18
CA GLY A 27 -6.97 13.50 8.32
C GLY A 27 -6.45 13.77 6.90
N GLN A 28 -5.29 13.23 6.53
CA GLN A 28 -4.74 13.43 5.20
C GLN A 28 -5.36 12.46 4.17
N LYS A 29 -5.46 12.92 2.92
CA LYS A 29 -6.00 12.11 1.82
C LYS A 29 -5.05 10.97 1.43
N LEU A 30 -5.65 9.82 1.12
CA LEU A 30 -4.98 8.65 0.57
C LEU A 30 -5.37 8.43 -0.88
N THR A 31 -4.44 7.91 -1.68
CA THR A 31 -4.80 7.28 -2.96
C THR A 31 -5.52 5.96 -2.73
N LEU A 32 -6.22 5.44 -3.74
CA LEU A 32 -6.93 4.15 -3.62
C LEU A 32 -6.00 3.00 -3.17
N LYS A 33 -4.80 2.94 -3.75
CA LYS A 33 -3.79 1.94 -3.37
C LYS A 33 -3.32 2.10 -1.93
N GLN A 34 -3.14 3.35 -1.47
CA GLN A 34 -2.76 3.63 -0.09
C GLN A 34 -3.88 3.25 0.87
N ALA A 35 -5.14 3.54 0.53
CA ALA A 35 -6.30 3.16 1.32
C ALA A 35 -6.44 1.64 1.45
N ALA A 36 -6.27 0.90 0.36
CA ALA A 36 -6.29 -0.57 0.39
C ALA A 36 -5.18 -1.13 1.31
N ASN A 37 -3.95 -0.60 1.21
CA ASN A 37 -2.86 -1.00 2.09
C ASN A 37 -3.14 -0.66 3.57
N ALA A 38 -3.63 0.55 3.85
CA ALA A 38 -4.00 0.99 5.20
C ALA A 38 -5.08 0.08 5.81
N HIS A 39 -6.09 -0.26 5.01
CA HIS A 39 -7.15 -1.17 5.43
C HIS A 39 -6.62 -2.58 5.72
N CYS A 40 -5.76 -3.14 4.85
CA CYS A 40 -5.15 -4.45 5.11
C CYS A 40 -4.31 -4.45 6.39
N TYR A 41 -3.57 -3.36 6.65
CA TYR A 41 -2.78 -3.19 7.86
C TYR A 41 -3.66 -3.17 9.12
N ASP A 42 -4.80 -2.52 9.05
CA ASP A 42 -5.77 -2.48 10.15
C ASP A 42 -6.48 -3.82 10.35
N CYS A 43 -6.98 -4.42 9.27
CA CYS A 43 -7.72 -5.67 9.25
C CYS A 43 -6.87 -6.85 9.75
N ALA A 44 -5.58 -6.90 9.38
CA ALA A 44 -4.65 -7.93 9.84
C ALA A 44 -4.05 -7.64 11.23
N GLY A 45 -4.68 -6.80 12.05
CA GLY A 45 -4.23 -6.53 13.41
C GLY A 45 -2.82 -5.94 13.49
N TYR A 46 -2.51 -4.98 12.59
CA TYR A 46 -1.19 -4.35 12.46
C TYR A 46 -0.05 -5.33 12.11
N TYR A 47 -0.42 -6.48 11.54
CA TYR A 47 0.47 -7.61 11.24
C TYR A 47 1.27 -8.07 12.46
N ALA A 48 0.69 -8.03 13.65
CA ALA A 48 1.35 -8.43 14.90
C ALA A 48 1.99 -9.83 14.77
N ASP A 49 1.26 -10.78 14.19
CA ASP A 49 1.69 -12.17 14.02
C ASP A 49 2.75 -12.33 12.91
N GLY A 50 2.70 -11.51 11.86
CA GLY A 50 3.66 -11.58 10.76
C GLY A 50 3.22 -10.85 9.50
N LYS A 51 4.20 -10.56 8.63
CA LYS A 51 3.96 -9.96 7.31
C LYS A 51 3.61 -11.04 6.29
N VAL A 52 2.52 -11.74 6.52
CA VAL A 52 2.08 -12.90 5.74
C VAL A 52 0.77 -12.62 5.01
N ASP A 53 0.45 -13.48 4.04
CA ASP A 53 -0.87 -13.49 3.42
C ASP A 53 -1.93 -13.87 4.47
N CYS A 54 -3.06 -13.16 4.48
CA CYS A 54 -4.17 -13.47 5.37
C CYS A 54 -5.01 -14.65 4.87
N ASN A 55 -4.78 -15.14 3.64
CA ASN A 55 -5.44 -16.30 3.04
C ASN A 55 -6.98 -16.23 3.08
N MET A 56 -7.55 -15.03 2.94
CA MET A 56 -9.00 -14.81 2.89
C MET A 56 -9.46 -14.66 1.43
N PRO A 57 -9.79 -15.74 0.70
CA PRO A 57 -10.12 -15.68 -0.73
C PRO A 57 -11.40 -14.89 -1.04
N HIS A 58 -12.34 -14.84 -0.09
CA HIS A 58 -13.60 -14.10 -0.24
C HIS A 58 -13.47 -12.60 0.08
N CYS A 59 -12.29 -12.15 0.54
CA CYS A 59 -12.07 -10.73 0.79
C CYS A 59 -11.87 -9.99 -0.54
N SER A 60 -12.70 -8.99 -0.80
CA SER A 60 -12.63 -8.15 -2.00
C SER A 60 -11.29 -7.41 -2.16
N LEU A 61 -10.53 -7.22 -1.07
CA LEU A 61 -9.22 -6.59 -1.09
C LEU A 61 -8.05 -7.57 -1.16
N HIS A 62 -8.29 -8.88 -1.00
CA HIS A 62 -7.24 -9.91 -1.04
C HIS A 62 -6.40 -9.89 -2.33
N PRO A 63 -6.98 -9.70 -3.53
CA PRO A 63 -6.21 -9.58 -4.77
C PRO A 63 -5.24 -8.37 -4.78
N PHE A 64 -5.54 -7.34 -3.99
CA PHE A 64 -4.73 -6.13 -3.89
C PHE A 64 -3.76 -6.15 -2.72
N MET A 65 -3.89 -7.12 -1.81
CA MET A 65 -3.11 -7.23 -0.58
C MET A 65 -1.59 -7.27 -0.87
N ALA A 66 -0.84 -6.49 -0.08
CA ALA A 66 0.59 -6.30 -0.27
C ALA A 66 1.45 -7.56 -0.13
N TYR A 67 1.01 -8.53 0.67
CA TYR A 67 1.73 -9.76 1.00
C TYR A 67 1.08 -11.03 0.43
N ASN A 68 0.06 -10.87 -0.41
CA ASN A 68 -0.52 -11.99 -1.14
C ASN A 68 0.51 -12.56 -2.11
N GLN A 69 0.84 -13.85 -1.93
CA GLN A 69 1.87 -14.54 -2.71
C GLN A 69 1.42 -14.78 -4.15
N ASN A 70 0.12 -14.97 -4.36
CA ASN A 70 -0.51 -15.22 -5.65
C ASN A 70 -0.89 -13.91 -6.37
N ARG A 71 -0.50 -12.76 -5.83
CA ARG A 71 -0.83 -11.47 -6.42
C ARG A 71 -0.16 -11.32 -7.78
N GLU A 72 -0.97 -11.19 -8.83
CA GLU A 72 -0.50 -10.89 -10.18
C GLU A 72 0.34 -9.60 -10.18
N LYS A 73 1.64 -9.77 -10.46
CA LYS A 73 2.53 -8.64 -10.68
C LYS A 73 2.31 -8.20 -12.12
N ARG A 74 1.69 -7.04 -12.33
CA ARG A 74 1.71 -6.37 -13.64
C ARG A 74 3.17 -6.07 -14.00
N THR A 75 3.78 -6.96 -14.78
CA THR A 75 5.17 -6.89 -15.26
C THR A 75 5.29 -6.19 -16.60
N VAL A 76 4.19 -5.66 -17.15
CA VAL A 76 4.21 -4.94 -18.43
C VAL A 76 5.12 -3.73 -18.30
N LYS A 77 6.37 -3.89 -18.75
CA LYS A 77 7.29 -2.78 -18.96
C LYS A 77 6.64 -1.90 -20.01
N ARG A 78 6.18 -0.72 -19.60
CA ARG A 78 5.80 0.32 -20.57
C ARG A 78 7.05 0.65 -21.38
N ILE A 79 7.09 0.20 -22.63
CA ILE A 79 8.12 0.60 -23.58
C ILE A 79 7.81 2.06 -23.90
N MET A 80 8.65 2.98 -23.41
CA MET A 80 8.53 4.40 -23.72
C MET A 80 9.22 4.64 -25.07
N PRO A 81 8.51 5.13 -26.11
CA PRO A 81 9.12 5.45 -27.40
C PRO A 81 10.21 6.51 -27.23
N LYS A 82 11.30 6.38 -28.00
CA LYS A 82 12.47 7.28 -27.94
C LYS A 82 12.07 8.76 -28.14
N ASP A 83 11.15 9.03 -29.06
CA ASP A 83 10.63 10.35 -29.36
C ASP A 83 9.96 11.03 -28.16
N HIS A 84 9.24 10.26 -27.32
CA HIS A 84 8.64 10.78 -26.10
C HIS A 84 9.71 11.19 -25.07
N MET A 85 10.82 10.44 -25.01
CA MET A 85 11.93 10.73 -24.09
C MET A 85 12.69 11.99 -24.51
N GLU A 86 12.89 12.20 -25.81
CA GLU A 86 13.53 13.40 -26.34
C GLU A 86 12.67 14.65 -26.11
N LYS A 87 11.35 14.57 -26.34
CA LYS A 87 10.42 15.68 -26.03
C LYS A 87 10.46 16.08 -24.55
N MET A 88 10.49 15.11 -23.63
CA MET A 88 10.60 15.41 -22.19
C MET A 88 11.95 16.01 -21.79
N ARG A 89 13.04 15.66 -22.48
CA ARG A 89 14.37 16.26 -22.26
C ARG A 89 14.42 17.69 -22.79
N ALA A 90 13.86 17.93 -23.97
CA ALA A 90 13.79 19.26 -24.57
C ALA A 90 12.94 20.23 -23.72
N ALA A 91 11.84 19.76 -23.12
CA ALA A 91 10.97 20.57 -22.25
C ALA A 91 11.57 20.94 -20.88
N ARG A 92 12.79 20.48 -20.57
CA ARG A 92 13.53 20.82 -19.32
C ARG A 92 14.61 21.89 -19.54
N LEU A 93 14.89 22.26 -20.79
CA LEU A 93 15.76 23.39 -21.16
C LEU A 93 14.91 24.64 -21.32
#